data_AF-A0A2E0NCX0-F1
#
_entry.id   AF-A0A2E0NCX0-F1
#
_cell.length_a   1.000
_cell.length_b   1.000
_cell.length_c   1.000
_cell.angle_alpha   90.00
_cell.angle_beta   90.00
_cell.angle_gamma   90.00
#
_symmetry.space_group_name_H-M   'P 1'
#
loop_
_entity.id
_entity.type
_entity.pdbx_description
1 polymer ?
#
loop_
_entity_poly.entity_id
_entity_poly.type
_entity_poly.pdbx_seq_one_letter_code
_entity_poly.pdbx_strand_id
1 'polypeptide(L)'
;MNLITVWLPKDEKRDVFTAKTDSGYVGCVKTDGCMIITTEHYAKPLVAANAARKLNKTLKQNGLIQETVKVKTEKLKKTDKATECKLTGRLYTDEQRSAMPLLSFREVWIVTRDNEYVLDCLNTSKKLLCSYTKDKEKAKRFKDYEEASRISRTLKSVCGPGFDISRYWLKNS
;
A
#
# COMPACT_ATOMS: atom_id res chain seq x y z
N MET A 1 -29.35 38.50 6.64
CA MET A 1 -28.21 37.76 7.23
C MET A 1 -28.20 36.38 6.61
N ASN A 2 -27.16 36.02 5.85
CA ASN A 2 -27.00 34.65 5.37
C ASN A 2 -26.35 33.84 6.49
N LEU A 3 -27.17 33.10 7.22
CA LEU A 3 -26.71 32.13 8.22
C LEU A 3 -26.16 30.91 7.45
N ILE A 4 -24.93 30.53 7.73
CA ILE A 4 -24.33 29.28 7.23
C ILE A 4 -24.25 28.34 8.42
N THR A 5 -25.01 27.25 8.37
CA THR A 5 -24.92 26.21 9.38
C THR A 5 -23.81 25.25 9.02
N VAL A 6 -22.90 24.98 9.96
CA VAL A 6 -21.74 24.11 9.75
C VAL A 6 -21.82 22.95 10.73
N TRP A 7 -21.97 21.73 10.22
CA TRP A 7 -21.95 20.51 11.04
C TRP A 7 -20.53 19.97 11.14
N LEU A 8 -19.97 20.07 12.35
CA LEU A 8 -18.63 19.57 12.67
C LEU A 8 -18.67 18.08 13.04
N PRO A 9 -17.67 17.28 12.62
CA PRO A 9 -17.55 15.89 13.06
C PRO A 9 -17.24 15.83 14.56
N LYS A 10 -17.83 14.84 15.26
CA LYS A 10 -17.64 14.64 16.72
C LYS A 10 -16.19 14.29 17.11
N ASP A 11 -15.36 13.86 16.17
CA ASP A 11 -13.96 13.50 16.41
C ASP A 11 -13.05 14.75 16.37
N GLU A 12 -12.82 15.35 17.53
CA GLU A 12 -12.05 16.61 17.69
C GLU A 12 -10.53 16.48 17.55
N LYS A 13 -10.01 15.27 17.36
CA LYS A 13 -8.56 14.98 17.36
C LYS A 13 -7.84 15.26 16.04
N ARG A 14 -8.56 15.66 14.97
CA ARG A 14 -7.97 15.84 13.64
C ARG A 14 -7.70 17.31 13.34
N ASP A 15 -6.43 17.64 13.06
CA ASP A 15 -6.00 18.98 12.62
C ASP A 15 -6.67 19.41 11.30
N VAL A 16 -7.04 18.44 10.46
CA VAL A 16 -7.69 18.66 9.16
C VAL A 16 -8.89 17.75 9.06
N PHE A 17 -10.06 18.32 8.79
CA PHE A 17 -11.32 17.59 8.64
C PHE A 17 -12.25 18.29 7.65
N THR A 18 -13.43 17.71 7.46
CA THR A 18 -14.46 18.24 6.56
C THR A 18 -15.73 18.49 7.34
N ALA A 19 -16.35 19.63 7.09
CA ALA A 19 -17.66 19.94 7.63
C ALA A 19 -18.70 19.97 6.52
N LYS A 20 -19.94 19.58 6.86
CA LYS A 20 -21.08 19.72 5.96
C LYS A 20 -21.70 21.10 6.17
N THR A 21 -22.16 21.72 5.09
CA THR A 21 -22.94 22.96 5.07
C THR A 21 -24.20 22.74 4.24
N ASP A 22 -25.11 23.72 4.26
CA ASP A 22 -26.33 23.70 3.45
C ASP A 22 -26.04 23.63 1.93
N SER A 23 -24.90 24.18 1.53
CA SER A 23 -24.41 24.31 0.16
C SER A 23 -23.41 23.23 -0.27
N GLY A 24 -23.05 22.28 0.61
CA GLY A 24 -22.13 21.19 0.29
C GLY A 24 -21.15 20.85 1.40
N TYR A 25 -19.89 20.61 1.04
CA TYR A 25 -18.82 20.31 1.99
C TYR A 25 -17.72 21.35 1.93
N VAL A 26 -17.22 21.73 3.09
CA VAL A 26 -16.07 22.63 3.23
C VAL A 26 -14.92 21.91 3.92
N GLY A 27 -13.70 22.30 3.54
CA GLY A 27 -12.48 21.83 4.17
C GLY A 27 -12.14 22.69 5.37
N CYS A 28 -11.89 22.08 6.53
CA CYS A 28 -11.57 22.78 7.76
C CYS A 28 -10.16 22.40 8.25
N VAL A 29 -9.41 23.41 8.71
CA VAL A 29 -8.12 23.27 9.37
C VAL A 29 -8.24 23.89 10.76
N LYS A 30 -8.07 23.07 11.80
CA LYS A 30 -8.07 23.52 13.20
C LYS A 30 -6.66 23.96 13.58
N THR A 31 -6.55 25.17 14.12
CA THR A 31 -5.33 25.67 14.78
C THR A 31 -5.64 25.91 16.25
N ASP A 32 -4.62 26.24 17.03
CA ASP A 32 -4.78 26.47 18.48
C ASP A 32 -5.68 27.69 18.80
N GLY A 33 -5.76 28.66 17.87
CA GLY A 33 -6.51 29.91 18.08
C GLY A 33 -7.69 30.13 17.15
N CYS A 34 -7.80 29.40 16.03
CA CYS A 34 -8.89 29.60 15.07
C CYS A 34 -9.18 28.36 14.21
N MET A 35 -10.33 28.38 13.53
CA MET A 35 -10.67 27.41 12.50
C MET A 35 -10.64 28.11 11.14
N ILE A 36 -9.83 27.56 10.23
CA ILE A 36 -9.70 28.09 8.87
C ILE A 36 -10.47 27.18 7.93
N ILE A 37 -11.36 27.77 7.12
CA ILE A 37 -12.26 27.05 6.22
C ILE A 37 -11.91 27.41 4.76
N THR A 38 -12.03 26.44 3.85
CA THR A 38 -11.94 26.70 2.40
C THR A 38 -13.06 27.65 1.95
N THR A 39 -12.74 28.59 1.07
CA THR A 39 -13.70 29.56 0.51
C THR A 39 -14.79 28.92 -0.34
N GLU A 40 -14.47 27.80 -0.99
CA GLU A 40 -15.38 27.09 -1.89
C GLU A 40 -16.13 25.95 -1.19
N HIS A 41 -17.33 25.67 -1.72
CA HIS A 41 -18.13 24.51 -1.37
C HIS A 41 -17.91 23.40 -2.38
N TYR A 42 -17.71 22.19 -1.88
CA TYR A 42 -17.45 21.02 -2.70
C TYR A 42 -18.62 20.03 -2.61
N ALA A 43 -18.95 19.41 -3.75
CA ALA A 43 -20.01 18.40 -3.80
C ALA A 43 -19.66 17.11 -3.05
N LYS A 44 -18.36 16.78 -2.93
CA LYS A 44 -17.88 15.54 -2.31
C LYS A 44 -16.97 15.83 -1.10
N PRO A 45 -17.13 15.09 0.02
CA PRO A 45 -16.34 15.31 1.23
C PRO A 45 -14.84 15.06 0.98
N LEU A 46 -14.48 14.05 0.19
CA LEU A 46 -13.08 13.75 -0.10
C LEU A 46 -12.36 14.90 -0.82
N VAL A 47 -13.06 15.62 -1.69
CA VAL A 47 -12.51 16.77 -2.42
C VAL A 47 -12.27 17.94 -1.46
N ALA A 48 -13.24 18.21 -0.57
CA ALA A 48 -13.09 19.19 0.50
C ALA A 48 -11.92 18.87 1.43
N ALA A 49 -11.73 17.59 1.80
CA ALA A 49 -10.61 17.15 2.61
C ALA A 49 -9.25 17.38 1.93
N ASN A 50 -9.18 17.13 0.63
CA ASN A 50 -7.95 17.36 -0.15
C ASN A 50 -7.64 18.85 -0.27
N ALA A 51 -8.66 19.69 -0.48
CA ALA A 51 -8.51 21.14 -0.46
C ALA A 51 -8.02 21.64 0.91
N ALA A 52 -8.57 21.12 2.01
CA ALA A 52 -8.13 21.43 3.37
C ALA A 52 -6.66 21.04 3.63
N ARG A 53 -6.22 19.87 3.13
CA ARG A 53 -4.81 19.45 3.23
C ARG A 53 -3.87 20.36 2.45
N LYS A 54 -4.27 20.78 1.24
CA LYS A 54 -3.51 21.73 0.42
C LYS A 54 -3.41 23.07 1.15
N LEU A 55 -4.51 23.57 1.70
CA LEU A 55 -4.58 24.80 2.49
C LEU A 55 -3.67 24.73 3.72
N ASN A 56 -3.72 23.64 4.50
CA ASN A 56 -2.84 23.43 5.66
C ASN A 56 -1.35 23.45 5.25
N LYS A 57 -1.00 22.85 4.10
CA LYS A 57 0.38 22.91 3.58
C LYS A 57 0.82 24.35 3.27
N THR A 58 -0.02 25.14 2.60
CA THR A 58 0.26 26.54 2.30
C THR A 58 0.38 27.40 3.55
N LEU A 59 -0.51 27.20 4.54
CA LEU A 59 -0.49 27.94 5.80
C LEU A 59 0.78 27.66 6.63
N LYS A 60 1.27 26.42 6.60
CA LYS A 60 2.56 26.06 7.20
C LYS A 60 3.75 26.68 6.46
N GLN A 61 3.72 26.69 5.12
CA GLN A 61 4.77 27.30 4.31
C GLN A 61 4.86 28.82 4.50
N ASN A 62 3.72 29.48 4.70
CA ASN A 62 3.64 30.92 4.92
C ASN A 62 3.89 31.33 6.39
N GLY A 63 4.20 30.38 7.28
CA GLY A 63 4.49 30.65 8.69
C GLY A 63 3.27 31.06 9.54
N LEU A 64 2.05 30.97 9.00
CA LEU A 64 0.82 31.35 9.71
C LEU A 64 0.38 30.31 10.75
N ILE A 65 0.84 29.07 10.62
CA ILE A 65 0.60 27.99 11.58
C ILE A 65 1.98 27.47 12.00
N GLN A 66 2.30 27.60 13.29
CA GLN A 66 3.50 26.97 13.84
C GLN A 66 3.33 25.45 13.79
N GLU A 67 4.38 24.72 13.39
CA GLU A 67 4.40 23.28 13.57
C GLU A 67 4.28 23.01 15.07
N THR A 68 3.11 22.58 15.54
CA THR A 68 3.05 21.80 16.77
C THR A 68 3.98 20.63 16.54
N VAL A 69 5.16 20.69 17.16
CA VAL A 69 6.17 19.64 17.13
C VAL A 69 5.46 18.39 17.62
N LYS A 70 4.97 17.59 16.68
CA LYS A 70 4.48 16.25 16.99
C LYS A 70 5.69 15.58 17.61
N VAL A 71 5.56 15.27 18.89
CA VAL A 71 6.40 14.33 19.65
C VAL A 71 6.95 13.36 18.63
N LYS A 72 8.27 13.32 18.51
CA LYS A 72 8.97 12.35 17.68
C LYS A 72 8.46 10.98 18.12
N THR A 73 7.37 10.50 17.52
CA THR A 73 7.30 9.11 17.12
C THR A 73 8.57 9.00 16.32
N GLU A 74 9.55 8.30 16.86
CA GLU A 74 10.73 7.94 16.11
C GLU A 74 10.18 7.39 14.81
N LYS A 75 10.23 8.21 13.77
CA LYS A 75 10.30 7.72 12.42
C LYS A 75 11.56 6.92 12.51
N LEU A 76 11.40 5.62 12.76
CA LEU A 76 12.37 4.62 12.37
C LEU A 76 12.84 5.13 11.04
N LYS A 77 14.06 5.69 11.03
CA LYS A 77 14.72 6.04 9.81
C LYS A 77 14.61 4.73 9.05
N LYS A 78 13.90 4.72 7.93
CA LYS A 78 14.10 3.67 6.94
C LYS A 78 15.53 3.87 6.41
N THR A 79 16.53 3.65 7.27
CA THR A 79 17.72 2.89 6.90
C THR A 79 17.17 1.52 6.53
N ASP A 80 16.71 1.46 5.30
CA ASP A 80 17.41 0.73 4.29
C ASP A 80 16.67 1.09 3.00
N LYS A 81 17.38 1.68 2.04
CA LYS A 81 17.19 1.16 0.68
C LYS A 81 17.64 -0.29 0.80
N ALA A 82 16.76 -1.15 1.29
CA ALA A 82 16.89 -2.57 1.10
C ALA A 82 16.89 -2.65 -0.40
N THR A 83 18.07 -2.81 -0.98
CA THR A 83 18.22 -3.28 -2.35
C THR A 83 17.26 -4.45 -2.37
N GLU A 84 16.10 -4.30 -3.01
CA GLU A 84 15.14 -5.39 -3.09
C GLU A 84 15.95 -6.51 -3.74
N CYS A 85 16.38 -7.49 -2.94
CA CYS A 85 17.12 -8.62 -3.46
C CYS A 85 16.18 -9.24 -4.47
N LYS A 86 16.42 -8.93 -5.74
CA LYS A 86 15.61 -9.40 -6.84
C LYS A 86 15.73 -10.91 -6.75
N LEU A 87 14.64 -11.58 -6.40
CA LEU A 87 14.56 -13.03 -6.40
C LEU A 87 14.63 -13.45 -7.87
N THR A 88 15.84 -13.48 -8.41
CA THR A 88 16.14 -13.71 -9.82
C THR A 88 17.19 -14.79 -9.91
N GLY A 89 17.14 -15.60 -10.96
CA GLY A 89 18.01 -16.76 -11.13
C GLY A 89 17.25 -18.09 -11.10
N ARG A 90 18.00 -19.18 -11.28
CA ARG A 90 17.46 -20.54 -11.45
C ARG A 90 16.81 -21.06 -10.16
N LEU A 91 15.67 -21.73 -10.33
CA LEU A 91 14.93 -22.38 -9.25
C LEU A 91 15.26 -23.86 -9.18
N TYR A 92 15.74 -24.28 -8.02
CA TYR A 92 16.15 -25.65 -7.71
C TYR A 92 15.06 -26.35 -6.90
N THR A 93 14.85 -27.63 -7.21
CA THR A 93 14.02 -28.51 -6.39
C THR A 93 14.77 -28.94 -5.14
N ASP A 94 14.06 -29.53 -4.18
CA ASP A 94 14.67 -30.01 -2.94
C ASP A 94 15.74 -31.08 -3.19
N GLU A 95 15.49 -31.98 -4.15
CA GLU A 95 16.44 -33.01 -4.60
C GLU A 95 17.71 -32.40 -5.19
N GLN A 96 17.57 -31.40 -6.07
CA GLN A 96 18.70 -30.71 -6.70
C GLN A 96 19.54 -29.93 -5.69
N ARG A 97 18.88 -29.30 -4.70
CA ARG A 97 19.58 -28.64 -3.59
C ARG A 97 20.36 -29.65 -2.76
N SER A 98 19.76 -30.78 -2.41
CA SER A 98 20.39 -31.82 -1.60
C SER A 98 21.61 -32.45 -2.29
N ALA A 99 21.63 -32.49 -3.63
CA ALA A 99 22.80 -32.89 -4.41
C ALA A 99 23.95 -31.86 -4.41
N MET A 100 23.72 -30.64 -3.90
CA MET A 100 24.69 -29.55 -3.88
C MET A 100 24.90 -28.99 -2.45
N PRO A 101 25.35 -29.80 -1.48
CA PRO A 101 25.43 -29.41 -0.08
C PRO A 101 26.45 -28.29 0.22
N LEU A 102 27.44 -28.10 -0.66
CA LEU A 102 28.48 -27.07 -0.51
C LEU A 102 27.99 -25.67 -0.94
N LEU A 103 26.81 -25.56 -1.54
CA LEU A 103 26.23 -24.29 -1.97
C LEU A 103 25.17 -23.82 -0.97
N SER A 104 25.13 -22.51 -0.75
CA SER A 104 24.07 -21.90 0.06
C SER A 104 22.87 -21.54 -0.80
N PHE A 105 21.68 -21.85 -0.27
CA PHE A 105 20.42 -21.58 -0.94
C PHE A 105 19.48 -20.84 -0.01
N ARG A 106 18.59 -20.06 -0.62
CA ARG A 106 17.48 -19.39 0.02
C ARG A 106 16.18 -20.06 -0.39
N GLU A 107 15.30 -20.27 0.58
CA GLU A 107 13.94 -20.76 0.35
C GLU A 107 13.09 -19.69 -0.34
N VAL A 108 12.31 -20.11 -1.33
CA VAL A 108 11.41 -19.26 -2.09
C VAL A 108 10.12 -20.01 -2.37
N TRP A 109 9.01 -19.30 -2.29
CA TRP A 109 7.68 -19.84 -2.51
C TRP A 109 7.09 -19.29 -3.80
N ILE A 110 6.41 -20.15 -4.56
CA ILE A 110 5.78 -19.81 -5.83
C ILE A 110 4.35 -20.31 -5.82
N VAL A 111 3.43 -19.49 -6.35
CA VAL A 111 2.03 -19.88 -6.51
C VAL A 111 1.86 -20.51 -7.90
N THR A 112 1.28 -21.70 -7.92
CA THR A 112 0.98 -22.47 -9.13
C THR A 112 -0.53 -22.58 -9.32
N ARG A 113 -0.94 -22.79 -10.56
CA ARG A 113 -2.31 -23.16 -10.92
C ARG A 113 -2.25 -24.20 -12.02
N ASP A 114 -2.73 -25.40 -11.74
CA ASP A 114 -2.64 -26.54 -12.65
C ASP A 114 -1.19 -26.76 -13.13
N ASN A 115 -0.91 -26.54 -14.42
CA ASN A 115 0.41 -26.67 -15.04
C ASN A 115 1.11 -25.33 -15.32
N GLU A 116 0.59 -24.23 -14.76
CA GLU A 116 1.12 -22.89 -14.95
C GLU A 116 1.53 -22.24 -13.62
N TYR A 117 2.43 -21.27 -13.73
CA TYR A 117 2.92 -20.47 -12.61
C TYR A 117 2.34 -19.07 -12.67
N VAL A 118 2.03 -18.51 -11.52
CA VAL A 118 1.59 -17.11 -11.42
C VAL A 118 2.80 -16.21 -11.72
N LEU A 119 2.72 -15.41 -12.79
CA LEU A 119 3.74 -14.45 -13.22
C LEU A 119 3.61 -13.12 -12.49
N ASP A 120 2.38 -12.61 -12.40
CA ASP A 120 2.07 -11.35 -11.73
C ASP A 120 0.62 -11.30 -11.26
N CYS A 121 0.41 -10.59 -10.16
CA CYS A 121 -0.91 -10.39 -9.54
C CYS A 121 -1.22 -8.89 -9.54
N LEU A 122 -2.45 -8.52 -9.92
CA LEU A 122 -2.92 -7.14 -10.03
C LEU A 122 -2.12 -6.32 -11.06
N ASN A 123 -2.04 -6.81 -12.29
CA ASN A 123 -1.36 -6.08 -13.35
C ASN A 123 -2.27 -4.97 -13.91
N THR A 124 -2.13 -3.77 -13.34
CA THR A 124 -2.92 -2.58 -13.69
C THR A 124 -2.78 -2.20 -15.17
N SER A 125 -1.58 -2.40 -15.75
CA SER A 125 -1.30 -2.06 -17.14
C SER A 125 -2.02 -2.96 -18.14
N LYS A 126 -2.09 -4.27 -17.84
CA LYS A 126 -2.77 -5.26 -18.69
C LYS A 126 -4.25 -5.43 -18.35
N LYS A 127 -4.76 -4.75 -17.30
CA LYS A 127 -6.10 -4.96 -16.72
C LYS A 127 -6.40 -6.43 -16.40
N LEU A 128 -5.35 -7.18 -16.05
CA LEU A 128 -5.45 -8.60 -15.70
C LEU A 128 -5.24 -8.77 -14.21
N LEU A 129 -6.17 -9.48 -13.57
CA LEU A 129 -6.10 -9.73 -12.13
C LEU A 129 -4.94 -10.69 -11.78
N CYS A 130 -4.66 -11.63 -12.68
CA CYS A 130 -3.55 -12.56 -12.58
C CYS A 130 -3.03 -12.86 -13.99
N SER A 131 -1.70 -12.93 -14.14
CA SER A 131 -1.06 -13.40 -15.35
C SER A 131 -0.29 -14.68 -15.06
N TYR A 132 -0.25 -15.57 -16.05
CA TYR A 132 0.33 -16.90 -15.91
C TYR A 132 1.52 -17.08 -16.87
N THR A 133 2.40 -18.01 -16.53
CA THR A 133 3.55 -18.42 -17.35
C THR A 133 3.78 -19.91 -17.20
N LYS A 134 4.20 -20.58 -18.28
CA LYS A 134 4.66 -21.99 -18.22
C LYS A 134 6.10 -22.11 -17.75
N ASP A 135 6.86 -21.02 -17.84
CA ASP A 135 8.25 -20.96 -17.40
C ASP A 135 8.32 -20.66 -15.91
N LYS A 136 8.76 -21.66 -15.12
CA LYS A 136 8.94 -21.55 -13.68
C LYS A 136 9.88 -20.42 -13.28
N GLU A 137 10.90 -20.12 -14.10
CA GLU A 137 11.91 -19.12 -13.74
C GLU A 137 11.36 -17.70 -13.84
N LYS A 138 10.28 -17.48 -14.59
CA LYS A 138 9.62 -16.17 -14.67
C LYS A 138 8.52 -15.99 -13.63
N ALA A 139 8.18 -17.04 -12.88
CA ALA A 139 7.12 -16.97 -11.90
C ALA A 139 7.37 -15.91 -10.82
N LYS A 140 6.29 -15.39 -10.24
CA LYS A 140 6.32 -14.51 -9.08
C LYS A 140 6.81 -15.31 -7.88
N ARG A 141 7.78 -14.73 -7.19
CA ARG A 141 8.52 -15.36 -6.10
C ARG A 141 8.25 -14.62 -4.80
N PHE A 142 8.01 -15.39 -3.74
CA PHE A 142 7.77 -14.89 -2.40
C PHE A 142 8.87 -15.37 -1.47
N LYS A 143 9.33 -14.50 -0.57
CA LYS A 143 10.34 -14.86 0.44
C LYS A 143 9.72 -15.72 1.52
N ASP A 144 8.49 -15.38 1.91
CA ASP A 144 7.82 -15.95 3.05
C ASP A 144 6.62 -16.77 2.61
N TYR A 145 6.44 -17.93 3.24
CA TYR A 145 5.28 -18.79 3.02
C TYR A 145 3.97 -18.07 3.32
N GLU A 146 3.93 -17.27 4.38
CA GLU A 146 2.73 -16.52 4.75
C GLU A 146 2.28 -15.56 3.66
N GLU A 147 3.23 -14.86 3.03
CA GLU A 147 2.93 -13.93 1.94
C GLU A 147 2.38 -14.69 0.73
N ALA A 148 3.03 -15.78 0.33
CA ALA A 148 2.54 -16.66 -0.72
C ALA A 148 1.14 -17.23 -0.41
N SER A 149 0.89 -17.60 0.84
CA SER A 149 -0.38 -18.15 1.32
C SER A 149 -1.51 -17.13 1.29
N ARG A 150 -1.26 -15.90 1.74
CA ARG A 150 -2.23 -14.80 1.64
C ARG A 150 -2.60 -14.51 0.18
N ILE A 151 -1.61 -14.46 -0.70
CA ILE A 151 -1.84 -14.25 -2.14
C ILE A 151 -2.60 -15.42 -2.75
N SER A 152 -2.20 -16.67 -2.49
CA SER A 152 -2.91 -17.86 -2.99
C SER A 152 -4.38 -17.88 -2.54
N ARG A 153 -4.67 -17.61 -1.26
CA ARG A 153 -6.06 -17.51 -0.75
C ARG A 153 -6.85 -16.39 -1.44
N THR A 154 -6.22 -15.25 -1.65
CA THR A 154 -6.85 -14.13 -2.36
C THR A 154 -7.17 -14.51 -3.80
N LEU A 155 -6.23 -15.15 -4.50
CA LEU A 155 -6.44 -15.65 -5.85
C LEU A 155 -7.54 -16.72 -5.90
N LYS A 156 -7.61 -17.63 -4.91
CA LYS A 156 -8.72 -18.58 -4.79
C LYS A 156 -10.08 -17.90 -4.69
N SER A 157 -10.16 -16.82 -3.90
CA SER A 157 -11.40 -16.08 -3.70
C SER A 157 -11.83 -15.27 -4.92
N VAL A 158 -10.89 -14.75 -5.73
CA VAL A 158 -11.22 -13.83 -6.83
C VAL A 158 -11.24 -14.54 -8.19
N CYS A 159 -10.31 -15.46 -8.42
CA CYS A 159 -10.15 -16.18 -9.70
C CYS A 159 -10.76 -17.60 -9.68
N GLY A 160 -11.15 -18.12 -8.51
CA GLY A 160 -11.66 -19.47 -8.33
C GLY A 160 -10.63 -20.48 -7.79
N PRO A 161 -11.05 -21.71 -7.48
CA PRO A 161 -10.19 -22.75 -6.91
C PRO A 161 -9.07 -23.19 -7.88
N GLY A 162 -8.07 -23.91 -7.36
CA GLY A 162 -6.97 -24.50 -8.15
C GLY A 162 -5.60 -23.84 -7.98
N PHE A 163 -5.45 -22.89 -7.06
CA PHE A 163 -4.15 -22.30 -6.75
C PHE A 163 -3.42 -23.08 -5.65
N ASP A 164 -2.20 -23.52 -5.91
CA ASP A 164 -1.36 -24.19 -4.92
C ASP A 164 -0.05 -23.44 -4.71
N ILE A 165 0.69 -23.86 -3.69
CA ILE A 165 1.95 -23.24 -3.30
C ILE A 165 3.02 -24.30 -3.38
N SER A 166 4.04 -24.03 -4.19
CA SER A 166 5.19 -24.90 -4.36
C SER A 166 6.44 -24.25 -3.78
N ARG A 167 7.25 -25.06 -3.10
CA ARG A 167 8.53 -24.64 -2.51
C ARG A 167 9.67 -24.85 -3.50
N TYR A 168 10.54 -23.85 -3.62
CA TYR A 168 11.75 -23.90 -4.43
C TYR A 168 12.93 -23.26 -3.70
N TRP A 169 14.12 -23.50 -4.23
CA TRP A 169 15.37 -23.00 -3.69
C TRP A 169 16.09 -22.13 -4.70
N LEU A 170 16.67 -21.04 -4.23
CA LEU A 170 17.38 -20.07 -5.04
C LEU A 170 18.81 -19.98 -4.51
N LYS A 171 19.80 -20.23 -5.38
CA LYS A 171 21.22 -20.20 -4.98
C LYS A 171 21.57 -18.79 -4.52
N ASN A 172 22.14 -18.66 -3.33
CA ASN A 172 22.69 -17.38 -2.88
C ASN A 172 23.91 -17.06 -3.76
N SER A 173 23.91 -15.87 -4.35
CA SER A 173 25.04 -15.35 -5.13
C SER A 173 26.03 -14.66 -4.21
#